data_AF-A0A2H0N3R4-F1
#
_entry.id   AF-A0A2H0N3R4-F1
#
_cell.length_a   1.000
_cell.length_b   1.000
_cell.length_c   1.000
_cell.angle_alpha   90.00
_cell.angle_beta   90.00
_cell.angle_gamma   90.00
#
_symmetry.space_group_name_H-M   'P 1'
#
loop_
_entity.id
_entity.type
_entity.pdbx_description
1 polymer ?
#
loop_
_entity_poly.entity_id
_entity_poly.type
_entity_poly.pdbx_seq_one_letter_code
_entity_poly.pdbx_strand_id
1 'polypeptide(L)'
;MNGKYGSWRIQDGTVSRMIDGQLVELSINPVGDGTAIAMYGDMPEQIKTVLMGMCLFDARWQVQFEKPSGKNGQNAPPARRSLALPHDRQQAYDRILQGKKVEYIFVPSTPGVYHQKLLVYQSRSLRDLQPERVLYHLPVLEYLSYICELEQVLGMPLPELRAALSRFADIMLGRIMEELCFLGDRLEFISPMSDAGILDPGESYLHPYTYFDQYKIDPNSVVGVEDLVELRLSHTAQSRTGVQIPMQCLIMDATNPYTDKTLRQGEFESINL
;
A
#
# COMPACT_ATOMS: atom_id res chain seq x y z
N MET A 1 -5.09 21.76 8.65
CA MET A 1 -4.09 21.15 7.75
C MET A 1 -4.48 21.54 6.33
N ASN A 2 -3.59 22.14 5.54
CA ASN A 2 -3.83 22.46 4.13
C ASN A 2 -2.67 21.86 3.32
N GLY A 3 -2.95 21.22 2.18
CA GLY A 3 -1.90 20.59 1.38
C GLY A 3 -2.39 19.45 0.49
N LYS A 4 -1.52 18.45 0.27
CA LYS A 4 -1.82 17.23 -0.47
C LYS A 4 -1.40 16.02 0.32
N TYR A 5 -2.15 14.93 0.17
CA TYR A 5 -1.81 13.63 0.72
C TYR A 5 -1.98 12.56 -0.37
N GLY A 6 -0.87 12.11 -0.94
CA GLY A 6 -0.90 11.36 -2.19
C GLY A 6 -1.56 12.19 -3.31
N SER A 7 -2.65 11.67 -3.87
CA SER A 7 -3.46 12.36 -4.89
C SER A 7 -4.65 13.14 -4.31
N TRP A 8 -4.83 13.12 -2.99
CA TRP A 8 -5.89 13.87 -2.31
C TRP A 8 -5.48 15.31 -2.02
N ARG A 9 -6.43 16.23 -2.13
CA ARG A 9 -6.28 17.63 -1.72
C ARG A 9 -6.86 17.80 -0.33
N ILE A 10 -6.12 18.45 0.58
CA ILE A 10 -6.58 18.78 1.92
C ILE A 10 -6.75 20.30 1.99
N GLN A 11 -7.96 20.75 2.32
CA GLN A 11 -8.28 22.17 2.42
C GLN A 11 -9.40 22.39 3.43
N ASP A 12 -9.25 23.36 4.33
CA ASP A 12 -10.33 23.88 5.18
C ASP A 12 -11.10 22.79 5.98
N GLY A 13 -10.38 21.77 6.45
CA GLY A 13 -10.96 20.67 7.24
C GLY A 13 -11.63 19.59 6.40
N THR A 14 -11.47 19.61 5.08
CA THR A 14 -11.91 18.54 4.18
C THR A 14 -10.75 17.94 3.40
N VAL A 15 -10.96 16.72 2.93
CA VAL A 15 -10.09 16.04 1.98
C VAL A 15 -10.90 15.62 0.77
N SER A 16 -10.39 15.91 -0.43
CA SER A 16 -11.12 15.66 -1.68
C SER A 16 -10.28 15.15 -2.83
N ARG A 17 -10.90 14.35 -3.70
CA ARG A 17 -10.29 13.75 -4.89
C ARG A 17 -11.36 13.36 -5.91
N MET A 18 -11.01 13.43 -7.20
CA MET A 18 -11.78 12.79 -8.26
C MET A 18 -11.43 11.29 -8.33
N ILE A 19 -12.41 10.42 -8.13
CA ILE A 19 -12.30 8.97 -8.29
C ILE A 19 -13.35 8.54 -9.31
N ASP A 20 -12.93 7.91 -10.40
CA ASP A 20 -13.81 7.43 -11.48
C ASP A 20 -14.81 8.48 -12.00
N GLY A 21 -14.38 9.74 -12.08
CA GLY A 21 -15.20 10.86 -12.55
C GLY A 21 -16.15 11.46 -11.50
N GLN A 22 -16.14 10.94 -10.27
CA GLN A 22 -16.92 11.46 -9.14
C GLN A 22 -16.02 12.21 -8.16
N LEU A 23 -16.50 13.35 -7.66
CA LEU A 23 -15.82 14.07 -6.59
C LEU A 23 -16.18 13.41 -5.26
N VAL A 24 -15.18 12.84 -4.59
CA VAL A 24 -15.29 12.36 -3.21
C VAL A 24 -14.72 13.44 -2.31
N GLU A 25 -15.50 13.88 -1.32
CA GLU A 25 -15.11 14.87 -0.32
C GLU A 25 -15.50 14.38 1.08
N LEU A 26 -14.56 14.40 2.02
CA LEU A 26 -14.73 13.90 3.37
C LEU A 26 -14.28 14.96 4.39
N SER A 27 -15.00 15.06 5.49
CA SER A 27 -14.54 15.84 6.64
C SER A 27 -13.40 15.12 7.35
N ILE A 28 -12.40 15.88 7.81
CA ILE A 28 -11.26 15.33 8.54
C ILE A 28 -11.31 15.72 10.01
N ASN A 29 -11.04 14.77 10.89
CA ASN A 29 -10.96 14.96 12.32
C ASN A 29 -9.50 14.80 12.77
N PRO A 30 -8.83 15.86 13.25
CA PRO A 30 -7.47 15.74 13.79
C PRO A 30 -7.42 14.81 15.00
N VAL A 31 -6.41 13.93 15.06
CA VAL A 31 -6.25 12.97 16.18
C VAL A 31 -4.89 13.05 16.89
N GLY A 32 -4.10 14.08 16.60
CA GLY A 32 -2.81 14.37 17.26
C GLY A 32 -1.59 14.05 16.39
N ASP A 33 -0.40 14.53 16.76
CA ASP A 33 0.87 14.28 16.04
C ASP A 33 0.84 14.55 14.53
N GLY A 34 0.06 15.56 14.16
CA GLY A 34 -0.20 15.93 12.77
C GLY A 34 -1.08 14.93 12.00
N THR A 35 -1.59 13.85 12.59
CA THR A 35 -2.50 12.94 11.88
C THR A 35 -3.96 13.36 11.99
N ALA A 36 -4.74 12.95 11.01
CA ALA A 36 -6.19 13.13 10.99
C ALA A 36 -6.88 11.85 10.49
N ILE A 37 -8.18 11.73 10.77
CA ILE A 37 -9.02 10.63 10.32
C ILE A 37 -10.12 11.19 9.43
N ALA A 38 -10.38 10.55 8.30
CA ALA A 38 -11.56 10.79 7.48
C ALA A 38 -12.46 9.54 7.52
N MET A 39 -13.77 9.76 7.54
CA MET A 39 -14.76 8.69 7.45
C MET A 39 -15.38 8.68 6.06
N TYR A 40 -15.48 7.50 5.46
CA TYR A 40 -16.22 7.26 4.23
C TYR A 40 -17.41 6.36 4.53
N GLY A 41 -18.62 6.79 4.18
CA GLY A 41 -19.86 6.07 4.50
C GLY A 41 -20.24 6.15 5.98
N ASP A 42 -21.42 5.62 6.30
CA ASP A 42 -21.95 5.58 7.66
C ASP A 42 -21.47 4.33 8.38
N MET A 43 -20.99 4.49 9.61
CA MET A 43 -20.53 3.35 10.41
C MET A 43 -21.68 2.40 10.76
N PRO A 44 -21.48 1.07 10.68
CA PRO A 44 -22.47 0.12 11.13
C PRO A 44 -22.79 0.27 12.63
N GLU A 45 -24.04 -0.02 13.01
CA GLU A 45 -24.43 -0.07 14.44
C GLU A 45 -23.63 -1.14 15.22
N GLN A 46 -23.31 -2.25 14.56
CA GLN A 46 -22.45 -3.30 15.09
C GLN A 46 -21.36 -3.65 14.10
N ILE A 47 -20.10 -3.59 14.55
CA ILE A 47 -18.93 -3.91 13.75
C ILE A 47 -18.46 -5.31 14.14
N LYS A 48 -18.60 -6.26 13.23
CA LYS A 48 -18.16 -7.64 13.43
C LYS A 48 -16.82 -7.91 12.76
N THR A 49 -16.64 -7.42 11.53
CA THR A 49 -15.43 -7.64 10.75
C THR A 49 -14.74 -6.33 10.43
N VAL A 50 -13.42 -6.30 10.57
CA VAL A 50 -12.58 -5.24 10.01
C VAL A 50 -11.75 -5.77 8.86
N LEU A 51 -11.81 -5.08 7.72
CA LEU A 51 -10.88 -5.26 6.60
C LEU A 51 -9.70 -4.28 6.78
N MET A 52 -8.48 -4.78 6.64
CA MET A 52 -7.31 -3.91 6.57
C MET A 52 -6.15 -4.60 5.88
N GLY A 53 -5.11 -3.86 5.58
CA GLY A 53 -3.87 -4.42 5.09
C GLY A 53 -2.70 -3.49 5.28
N MET A 54 -1.55 -3.93 4.77
CA MET A 54 -0.38 -3.08 4.69
C MET A 54 0.42 -3.39 3.44
N CYS A 55 0.69 -2.35 2.66
CA CYS A 55 1.57 -2.48 1.51
C CYS A 55 3.01 -2.79 1.95
N LEU A 56 3.71 -3.62 1.16
CA LEU A 56 5.13 -3.93 1.33
C LEU A 56 6.00 -3.05 0.43
N PHE A 57 5.54 -2.74 -0.79
CA PHE A 57 6.22 -1.77 -1.63
C PHE A 57 5.82 -0.35 -1.26
N ASP A 58 6.76 0.37 -0.65
CA ASP A 58 6.76 1.83 -0.59
C ASP A 58 7.72 2.43 -1.63
N ALA A 59 7.81 3.76 -1.69
CA ALA A 59 8.63 4.48 -2.66
C ALA A 59 10.13 4.18 -2.58
N ARG A 60 10.62 3.49 -1.54
CA ARG A 60 12.03 3.11 -1.38
C ARG A 60 12.40 1.89 -2.22
N TRP A 61 11.42 1.10 -2.66
CA TRP A 61 11.63 0.09 -3.70
C TRP A 61 11.87 0.81 -5.02
N GLN A 62 13.12 0.83 -5.50
CA GLN A 62 13.50 1.66 -6.65
C GLN A 62 14.48 0.94 -7.58
N VAL A 63 14.32 1.16 -8.88
CA VAL A 63 15.37 0.86 -9.86
C VAL A 63 16.19 2.12 -10.14
N GLN A 64 17.50 1.98 -10.26
CA GLN A 64 18.42 3.02 -10.71
C GLN A 64 19.00 2.65 -12.06
N PHE A 65 18.92 3.58 -13.01
CA PHE A 65 19.50 3.43 -14.34
C PHE A 65 20.91 4.00 -14.40
N GLU A 66 21.76 3.40 -15.24
CA GLU A 66 23.08 3.94 -15.56
C GLU A 66 22.98 5.39 -16.04
N LYS A 67 23.98 6.20 -15.67
CA LYS A 67 24.08 7.58 -16.15
C LYS A 67 24.32 7.60 -17.67
N PRO A 68 23.73 8.57 -18.40
CA PRO A 68 24.07 8.77 -19.80
C PRO A 68 25.57 9.06 -19.96
N SER A 69 26.23 8.36 -20.87
CA SER A 69 27.62 8.61 -21.25
C SER A 69 27.69 9.91 -22.08
N GLY A 70 28.17 11.01 -21.47
CA GLY A 70 28.38 12.29 -22.16
C GLY A 70 28.65 13.47 -21.20
N LYS A 71 29.21 14.57 -21.71
CA LYS A 71 29.58 15.78 -20.92
C LYS A 71 28.41 16.34 -20.08
N ASN A 72 27.19 16.27 -20.61
CA ASN A 72 25.98 16.72 -19.90
C ASN A 72 25.40 15.67 -18.93
N GLY A 73 25.83 14.40 -19.02
CA GLY A 73 25.35 13.29 -18.19
C GLY A 73 26.21 12.99 -16.96
N GLN A 74 27.48 13.42 -16.92
CA GLN A 74 28.39 13.18 -15.79
C GLN A 74 27.92 13.88 -14.50
N ASN A 75 27.40 15.10 -14.62
CA ASN A 75 26.92 15.90 -13.49
C ASN A 75 25.44 15.64 -13.15
N ALA A 76 24.70 14.89 -13.98
CA ALA A 76 23.32 14.55 -13.69
C ALA A 76 23.25 13.42 -12.65
N PRO A 77 22.32 13.47 -11.68
CA PRO A 77 22.06 12.34 -10.80
C PRO A 77 21.53 11.15 -11.61
N PRO A 78 21.81 9.90 -11.19
CA PRO A 78 21.21 8.72 -11.82
C PRO A 78 19.69 8.82 -11.83
N ALA A 79 19.06 8.39 -12.93
CA ALA A 79 17.61 8.35 -12.99
C ALA A 79 17.11 7.19 -12.11
N ARG A 80 16.18 7.47 -11.20
CA ARG A 80 15.52 6.46 -10.36
C ARG A 80 14.03 6.40 -10.64
N ARG A 81 13.45 5.21 -10.52
CA ARG A 81 11.99 4.99 -10.60
C ARG A 81 11.56 4.07 -9.47
N SER A 82 10.48 4.43 -8.79
CA SER A 82 9.90 3.59 -7.76
C SER A 82 9.17 2.42 -8.40
N LEU A 83 9.15 1.28 -7.72
CA LEU A 83 8.38 0.11 -8.09
C LEU A 83 7.01 0.05 -7.38
N ALA A 84 6.70 1.00 -6.49
CA ALA A 84 5.49 0.92 -5.67
C ALA A 84 4.20 1.24 -6.43
N LEU A 85 4.23 2.27 -7.28
CA LEU A 85 3.05 2.70 -8.05
C LEU A 85 3.02 2.11 -9.46
N PRO A 86 1.84 1.71 -9.99
CA PRO A 86 1.72 1.15 -11.33
C PRO A 86 2.33 2.02 -12.43
N HIS A 87 2.08 3.34 -12.40
CA HIS A 87 2.62 4.25 -13.43
C HIS A 87 4.14 4.44 -13.34
N ASP A 88 4.71 4.41 -12.13
CA ASP A 88 6.16 4.51 -11.93
C ASP A 88 6.85 3.20 -12.35
N ARG A 89 6.22 2.04 -12.08
CA ARG A 89 6.64 0.73 -12.62
C ARG A 89 6.64 0.71 -14.14
N GLN A 90 5.54 1.13 -14.77
CA GLN A 90 5.45 1.15 -16.23
C GLN A 90 6.54 2.04 -16.83
N GLN A 91 6.77 3.23 -16.25
CA GLN A 91 7.87 4.10 -16.70
C GLN A 91 9.25 3.45 -16.52
N ALA A 92 9.45 2.63 -15.49
CA ALA A 92 10.68 1.85 -15.34
C ALA A 92 10.80 0.82 -16.47
N TYR A 93 9.75 0.04 -16.72
CA TYR A 93 9.72 -0.98 -17.76
C TYR A 93 9.96 -0.40 -19.14
N ASP A 94 9.28 0.70 -19.49
CA ASP A 94 9.44 1.39 -20.78
C ASP A 94 10.90 1.81 -21.02
N ARG A 95 11.61 2.26 -19.97
CA ARG A 95 13.02 2.64 -20.09
C ARG A 95 13.92 1.43 -20.32
N ILE A 96 13.65 0.32 -19.64
CA ILE A 96 14.39 -0.94 -19.85
C ILE A 96 14.19 -1.43 -21.29
N LEU A 97 12.95 -1.43 -21.78
CA LEU A 97 12.61 -1.82 -23.16
C LEU A 97 13.23 -0.88 -24.21
N GLN A 98 13.47 0.39 -23.87
CA GLN A 98 14.24 1.34 -24.68
C GLN A 98 15.77 1.14 -24.61
N GLY A 99 16.23 0.07 -23.96
CA GLY A 99 17.65 -0.28 -23.84
C GLY A 99 18.40 0.48 -22.75
N LYS A 100 17.71 1.13 -21.81
CA LYS A 100 18.39 1.73 -20.63
C LYS A 100 18.76 0.63 -19.64
N LYS A 101 20.05 0.56 -19.32
CA LYS A 101 20.58 -0.40 -18.34
C LYS A 101 20.21 0.01 -16.92
N VAL A 102 19.78 -0.97 -16.14
CA VAL A 102 19.58 -0.84 -14.69
C VAL A 102 20.89 -1.23 -14.03
N GLU A 103 21.36 -0.39 -13.12
CA GLU A 103 22.63 -0.57 -12.40
C GLU A 103 22.38 -1.14 -10.99
N TYR A 104 21.33 -0.64 -10.33
CA TYR A 104 20.95 -1.08 -8.98
C TYR A 104 19.44 -1.21 -8.83
N ILE A 105 19.03 -2.13 -7.97
CA ILE A 105 17.70 -2.14 -7.35
C ILE A 105 17.87 -1.87 -5.85
N PHE A 106 17.22 -0.82 -5.36
CA PHE A 106 17.15 -0.48 -3.95
C PHE A 106 15.91 -1.11 -3.32
N VAL A 107 16.11 -1.74 -2.17
CA VAL A 107 15.05 -2.39 -1.39
C VAL A 107 15.17 -1.97 0.08
N PRO A 108 14.09 -1.68 0.79
CA PRO A 108 14.15 -1.33 2.20
C PRO A 108 14.53 -2.55 3.05
N SER A 109 15.43 -2.35 4.01
CA SER A 109 15.78 -3.36 5.01
C SER A 109 14.97 -3.24 6.30
N THR A 110 14.28 -2.11 6.49
CA THR A 110 13.46 -1.85 7.68
C THR A 110 12.14 -1.13 7.35
N PRO A 111 11.11 -1.30 8.19
CA PRO A 111 9.84 -0.59 8.04
C PRO A 111 10.02 0.91 8.22
N GLY A 112 9.58 1.69 7.24
CA GLY A 112 9.63 3.15 7.28
C GLY A 112 8.58 3.76 8.20
N VAL A 113 8.59 5.10 8.30
CA VAL A 113 7.65 5.89 9.12
C VAL A 113 6.18 5.58 8.78
N TYR A 114 5.88 5.38 7.50
CA TYR A 114 4.55 4.98 7.03
C TYR A 114 4.04 3.71 7.74
N HIS A 115 4.80 2.62 7.62
CA HIS A 115 4.43 1.32 8.19
C HIS A 115 4.23 1.42 9.69
N GLN A 116 5.12 2.15 10.38
CA GLN A 116 5.05 2.35 11.82
C GLN A 116 3.79 3.14 12.23
N LYS A 117 3.51 4.28 11.56
CA LYS A 117 2.34 5.11 11.87
C LYS A 117 1.02 4.40 11.54
N LEU A 118 0.95 3.72 10.39
CA LEU A 118 -0.24 2.97 9.99
C LEU A 118 -0.53 1.82 10.97
N LEU A 119 0.51 1.09 11.39
CA LEU A 119 0.34 -0.03 12.32
C LEU A 119 -0.16 0.44 13.69
N VAL A 120 0.40 1.53 14.23
CA VAL A 120 -0.09 2.14 15.49
C VAL A 120 -1.53 2.62 15.35
N TYR A 121 -1.89 3.21 14.21
CA TYR A 121 -3.25 3.63 13.94
C TYR A 121 -4.23 2.46 13.84
N GLN A 122 -3.87 1.40 13.12
CA GLN A 122 -4.68 0.18 13.01
C GLN A 122 -4.88 -0.45 14.40
N SER A 123 -3.82 -0.55 15.21
CA SER A 123 -3.86 -1.03 16.60
C SER A 123 -4.84 -0.23 17.46
N ARG A 124 -4.78 1.10 17.42
CA ARG A 124 -5.72 1.98 18.15
C ARG A 124 -7.16 1.80 17.67
N SER A 125 -7.37 1.85 16.36
CA SER A 125 -8.70 1.69 15.76
C SER A 125 -9.32 0.36 16.16
N LEU A 126 -8.56 -0.74 16.14
CA LEU A 126 -9.07 -2.05 16.55
C LEU A 126 -9.41 -2.15 18.03
N ARG A 127 -8.74 -1.40 18.90
CA ARG A 127 -9.10 -1.32 20.33
C ARG A 127 -10.41 -0.56 20.53
N ASP A 128 -10.65 0.46 19.73
CA ASP A 128 -11.87 1.28 19.80
C ASP A 128 -13.06 0.54 19.17
N LEU A 129 -12.86 -0.10 18.03
CA LEU A 129 -13.91 -0.80 17.27
C LEU A 129 -14.27 -2.18 17.86
N GLN A 130 -13.33 -2.81 18.57
CA GLN A 130 -13.50 -4.13 19.21
C GLN A 130 -14.17 -5.20 18.33
N PRO A 131 -13.67 -5.46 17.10
CA PRO A 131 -14.33 -6.40 16.20
C PRO A 131 -14.21 -7.85 16.70
N GLU A 132 -15.14 -8.67 16.23
CA GLU A 132 -15.10 -10.12 16.40
C GLU A 132 -14.00 -10.74 15.54
N ARG A 133 -13.70 -10.15 14.37
CA ARG A 133 -12.74 -10.67 13.39
C ARG A 133 -12.03 -9.55 12.63
N VAL A 134 -10.77 -9.79 12.29
CA VAL A 134 -9.94 -8.90 11.47
C VAL A 134 -9.37 -9.70 10.31
N LEU A 135 -9.65 -9.27 9.09
CA LEU A 135 -9.04 -9.80 7.89
C LEU A 135 -7.91 -8.87 7.46
N TYR A 136 -6.69 -9.37 7.53
CA TYR A 136 -5.47 -8.61 7.28
C TYR A 136 -4.80 -9.06 5.99
N HIS A 137 -4.74 -8.18 4.99
CA HIS A 137 -4.05 -8.47 3.73
C HIS A 137 -2.59 -8.03 3.80
N LEU A 138 -1.67 -9.01 3.73
CA LEU A 138 -0.24 -8.78 3.54
C LEU A 138 0.17 -9.30 2.14
N PRO A 139 0.27 -8.42 1.14
CA PRO A 139 0.19 -8.80 -0.28
C PRO A 139 1.53 -9.28 -0.88
N VAL A 140 2.10 -10.37 -0.34
CA VAL A 140 3.41 -10.91 -0.77
C VAL A 140 3.34 -11.42 -2.22
N LEU A 141 2.28 -12.13 -2.58
CA LEU A 141 2.14 -12.76 -3.90
C LEU A 141 1.96 -11.71 -5.01
N GLU A 142 1.26 -10.63 -4.70
CA GLU A 142 1.06 -9.48 -5.59
C GLU A 142 2.41 -8.85 -5.95
N TYR A 143 3.27 -8.63 -4.97
CA TYR A 143 4.60 -8.08 -5.20
C TYR A 143 5.55 -9.07 -5.88
N LEU A 144 5.42 -10.38 -5.62
CA LEU A 144 6.13 -11.39 -6.40
C LEU A 144 5.71 -11.37 -7.87
N SER A 145 4.42 -11.13 -8.17
CA SER A 145 3.93 -10.96 -9.54
C SER A 145 4.61 -9.78 -10.24
N TYR A 146 4.70 -8.61 -9.58
CA TYR A 146 5.42 -7.47 -10.15
C TYR A 146 6.92 -7.73 -10.31
N ILE A 147 7.55 -8.52 -9.44
CA ILE A 147 8.95 -8.94 -9.62
C ILE A 147 9.07 -9.86 -10.85
N CYS A 148 8.15 -10.80 -11.06
CA CYS A 148 8.12 -11.63 -12.27
C CYS A 148 8.02 -10.76 -13.55
N GLU A 149 7.19 -9.72 -13.56
CA GLU A 149 7.11 -8.79 -14.68
C GLU A 149 8.44 -8.08 -14.92
N LEU A 150 9.09 -7.60 -13.86
CA LEU A 150 10.39 -6.95 -13.97
C LEU A 150 11.47 -7.90 -14.51
N GLU A 151 11.50 -9.15 -14.05
CA GLU A 151 12.40 -10.20 -14.56
C GLU A 151 12.19 -10.47 -16.05
N GLN A 152 10.92 -10.54 -16.50
CA GLN A 152 10.59 -10.70 -17.91
C GLN A 152 11.10 -9.53 -18.75
N VAL A 153 10.93 -8.30 -18.26
CA VAL A 153 11.37 -7.08 -18.96
C VAL A 153 12.89 -6.96 -19.00
N LEU A 154 13.60 -7.39 -17.93
CA LEU A 154 15.07 -7.43 -17.89
C LEU A 154 15.66 -8.61 -18.67
N GLY A 155 14.88 -9.67 -18.88
CA GLY A 155 15.33 -10.91 -19.51
C GLY A 155 16.24 -11.77 -18.61
N MET A 156 16.15 -11.61 -17.28
CA MET A 156 16.94 -12.36 -16.31
C MET A 156 16.18 -12.58 -15.00
N PRO A 157 16.44 -13.68 -14.26
CA PRO A 157 15.89 -13.88 -12.93
C PRO A 157 16.53 -12.92 -11.90
N LEU A 158 15.77 -12.57 -10.87
CA LEU A 158 16.19 -11.68 -9.77
C LEU A 158 16.02 -12.37 -8.40
N PRO A 159 16.75 -13.46 -8.11
CA PRO A 159 16.57 -14.22 -6.88
C PRO A 159 16.85 -13.40 -5.61
N GLU A 160 17.82 -12.47 -5.64
CA GLU A 160 18.12 -11.58 -4.53
C GLU A 160 16.96 -10.63 -4.21
N LEU A 161 16.25 -10.15 -5.23
CA LEU A 161 15.09 -9.28 -5.07
C LEU A 161 13.91 -10.03 -4.47
N ARG A 162 13.67 -11.28 -4.93
CA ARG A 162 12.66 -12.17 -4.34
C ARG A 162 12.97 -12.45 -2.88
N ALA A 163 14.22 -12.77 -2.56
CA ALA A 163 14.65 -13.00 -1.19
C ALA A 163 14.51 -11.74 -0.32
N ALA A 164 14.80 -10.55 -0.86
CA ALA A 164 14.61 -9.30 -0.15
C ALA A 164 13.13 -9.02 0.17
N LEU A 165 12.21 -9.29 -0.78
CA LEU A 165 10.78 -9.23 -0.52
C LEU A 165 10.35 -10.18 0.59
N SER A 166 10.80 -11.45 0.56
CA SER A 166 10.48 -12.40 1.63
C SER A 166 10.98 -11.93 2.99
N ARG A 167 12.25 -11.47 3.09
CA ARG A 167 12.78 -10.93 4.35
C ARG A 167 11.99 -9.73 4.85
N PHE A 168 11.64 -8.80 3.97
CA PHE A 168 10.87 -7.63 4.34
C PHE A 168 9.45 -8.01 4.79
N ALA A 169 8.81 -8.96 4.10
CA ALA A 169 7.52 -9.50 4.50
C ALA A 169 7.57 -10.16 5.89
N ASP A 170 8.60 -10.94 6.19
CA ASP A 170 8.79 -11.57 7.51
C ASP A 170 8.96 -10.52 8.62
N ILE A 171 9.74 -9.47 8.37
CA ILE A 171 9.90 -8.34 9.31
C ILE A 171 8.54 -7.65 9.55
N MET A 172 7.79 -7.40 8.48
CA MET A 172 6.48 -6.76 8.58
C MET A 172 5.48 -7.65 9.33
N LEU A 173 5.41 -8.94 9.01
CA LEU A 173 4.56 -9.91 9.67
C LEU A 173 4.87 -9.97 11.17
N GLY A 174 6.16 -10.07 11.55
CA GLY A 174 6.57 -10.07 12.95
C GLY A 174 6.10 -8.83 13.71
N ARG A 175 6.22 -7.64 13.12
CA ARG A 175 5.73 -6.39 13.73
C ARG A 175 4.22 -6.33 13.83
N ILE A 176 3.50 -6.76 12.80
CA ILE A 176 2.03 -6.81 12.81
C ILE A 176 1.55 -7.74 13.93
N MET A 177 2.14 -8.93 14.03
CA MET A 177 1.80 -9.89 15.08
C MET A 177 2.13 -9.36 16.48
N GLU A 178 3.25 -8.66 16.65
CA GLU A 178 3.62 -8.03 17.92
C GLU A 178 2.63 -6.93 18.33
N GLU A 179 2.37 -5.96 17.44
CA GLU A 179 1.49 -4.83 17.75
C GLU A 179 0.03 -5.28 17.94
N LEU A 180 -0.43 -6.23 17.12
CA LEU A 180 -1.82 -6.70 17.11
C LEU A 180 -2.02 -7.98 17.94
N CYS A 181 -1.06 -8.34 18.79
CA CYS A 181 -1.11 -9.58 19.58
C CYS A 181 -2.37 -9.72 20.45
N PHE A 182 -2.96 -8.60 20.88
CA PHE A 182 -4.19 -8.57 21.69
C PHE A 182 -5.44 -9.08 20.95
N LEU A 183 -5.37 -9.25 19.62
CA LEU A 183 -6.46 -9.84 18.84
C LEU A 183 -6.53 -11.36 19.04
N GLY A 184 -5.40 -12.03 19.27
CA GLY A 184 -5.31 -13.48 19.29
C GLY A 184 -5.85 -14.10 17.99
N ASP A 185 -6.70 -15.11 18.14
CA ASP A 185 -7.30 -15.85 17.02
C ASP A 185 -8.27 -15.02 16.16
N ARG A 186 -8.57 -13.77 16.56
CA ARG A 186 -9.41 -12.86 15.76
C ARG A 186 -8.67 -12.28 14.55
N LEU A 187 -7.33 -12.35 14.52
CA LEU A 187 -6.53 -11.85 13.41
C LEU A 187 -6.30 -12.95 12.38
N GLU A 188 -6.83 -12.77 11.18
CA GLU A 188 -6.69 -13.71 10.08
C GLU A 188 -5.98 -13.04 8.90
N PHE A 189 -4.82 -13.57 8.53
CA PHE A 189 -4.13 -13.14 7.32
C PHE A 189 -4.81 -13.76 6.10
N ILE A 190 -5.14 -12.90 5.13
CA ILE A 190 -5.75 -13.30 3.87
C ILE A 190 -4.79 -13.03 2.71
N SER A 191 -4.87 -13.87 1.68
CA SER A 191 -4.10 -13.74 0.45
C SER A 191 -4.98 -14.16 -0.72
N PRO A 192 -5.73 -13.23 -1.34
CA PRO A 192 -6.70 -13.57 -2.38
C PRO A 192 -6.06 -14.28 -3.59
N MET A 193 -4.79 -14.01 -3.91
CA MET A 193 -4.07 -14.75 -4.96
C MET A 193 -3.93 -16.25 -4.65
N SER A 194 -3.73 -16.64 -3.38
CA SER A 194 -3.66 -18.05 -2.98
C SER A 194 -5.04 -18.63 -2.64
N ASP A 195 -5.84 -17.88 -1.88
CA ASP A 195 -7.07 -18.36 -1.27
C ASP A 195 -8.22 -18.42 -2.27
N ALA A 196 -8.17 -17.58 -3.31
CA ALA A 196 -9.18 -17.43 -4.34
C ALA A 196 -8.64 -17.68 -5.77
N GLY A 197 -7.33 -17.91 -5.93
CA GLY A 197 -6.71 -18.14 -7.23
C GLY A 197 -6.71 -16.91 -8.16
N ILE A 198 -6.77 -15.70 -7.59
CA ILE A 198 -6.74 -14.45 -8.36
C ILE A 198 -5.34 -14.22 -8.91
N LEU A 199 -5.22 -14.03 -10.22
CA LEU A 199 -3.93 -13.85 -10.88
C LEU A 199 -3.54 -12.38 -11.03
N ASP A 200 -4.53 -11.48 -11.14
CA ASP A 200 -4.29 -10.05 -11.27
C ASP A 200 -4.11 -9.41 -9.89
N PRO A 201 -2.97 -8.75 -9.60
CA PRO A 201 -2.75 -8.09 -8.32
C PRO A 201 -3.79 -7.02 -8.00
N GLY A 202 -4.26 -6.26 -8.98
CA GLY A 202 -5.26 -5.20 -8.80
C GLY A 202 -6.59 -5.75 -8.31
N GLU A 203 -7.07 -6.81 -8.94
CA GLU A 203 -8.25 -7.57 -8.52
C GLU A 203 -8.04 -8.23 -7.16
N SER A 204 -6.83 -8.71 -6.85
CA SER A 204 -6.52 -9.29 -5.55
C SER A 204 -6.79 -8.32 -4.40
N TYR A 205 -6.30 -7.07 -4.47
CA TYR A 205 -6.57 -6.06 -3.43
C TYR A 205 -8.05 -5.75 -3.25
N LEU A 206 -8.82 -5.78 -4.34
CA LEU A 206 -10.25 -5.46 -4.34
C LEU A 206 -11.13 -6.62 -3.88
N HIS A 207 -10.60 -7.84 -3.96
CA HIS A 207 -11.35 -9.08 -3.78
C HIS A 207 -12.10 -9.16 -2.43
N PRO A 208 -11.49 -8.85 -1.28
CA PRO A 208 -12.17 -8.88 0.03
C PRO A 208 -13.31 -7.87 0.16
N TYR A 209 -13.27 -6.81 -0.65
CA TYR A 209 -14.28 -5.75 -0.67
C TYR A 209 -15.45 -6.08 -1.62
N THR A 210 -15.33 -7.11 -2.46
CA THR A 210 -16.31 -7.43 -3.51
C THR A 210 -16.98 -8.79 -3.28
N TYR A 211 -16.27 -9.78 -2.75
CA TYR A 211 -16.73 -11.18 -2.66
C TYR A 211 -16.94 -11.63 -1.22
N PHE A 212 -17.93 -11.03 -0.55
CA PHE A 212 -18.20 -11.22 0.89
C PHE A 212 -18.40 -12.67 1.31
N ASP A 213 -19.14 -13.46 0.52
CA ASP A 213 -19.44 -14.85 0.83
C ASP A 213 -18.18 -15.72 0.99
N GLN A 214 -17.16 -15.47 0.16
CA GLN A 214 -15.91 -16.22 0.22
C GLN A 214 -15.17 -16.00 1.54
N TYR A 215 -15.28 -14.78 2.08
CA TYR A 215 -14.69 -14.42 3.35
C TYR A 215 -15.69 -14.53 4.51
N LYS A 216 -16.93 -14.98 4.29
CA LYS A 216 -17.99 -15.04 5.32
C LYS A 216 -18.22 -13.68 6.00
N ILE A 217 -18.22 -12.62 5.21
CA ILE A 217 -18.45 -11.24 5.67
C ILE A 217 -19.93 -10.90 5.53
N ASP A 218 -20.51 -10.29 6.56
CA ASP A 218 -21.80 -9.60 6.42
C ASP A 218 -21.54 -8.14 6.01
N PRO A 219 -22.01 -7.69 4.83
CA PRO A 219 -21.75 -6.34 4.34
C PRO A 219 -22.32 -5.23 5.24
N ASN A 220 -23.28 -5.55 6.12
CA ASN A 220 -23.86 -4.57 7.03
C ASN A 220 -23.11 -4.45 8.37
N SER A 221 -22.06 -5.24 8.59
CA SER A 221 -21.29 -5.25 9.85
C SER A 221 -19.77 -5.25 9.61
N VAL A 222 -19.35 -4.75 8.45
CA VAL A 222 -17.95 -4.64 8.04
C VAL A 222 -17.52 -3.18 7.91
N VAL A 223 -16.27 -2.90 8.29
CA VAL A 223 -15.61 -1.60 8.08
C VAL A 223 -14.19 -1.83 7.61
N GLY A 224 -13.66 -0.97 6.75
CA GLY A 224 -12.24 -0.94 6.44
C GLY A 224 -11.46 0.06 7.30
N VAL A 225 -10.25 -0.29 7.72
CA VAL A 225 -9.36 0.60 8.48
C VAL A 225 -8.03 0.70 7.74
N GLU A 226 -7.82 1.81 7.05
CA GLU A 226 -6.75 1.93 6.05
C GLU A 226 -6.11 3.32 6.00
N ASP A 227 -5.02 3.43 5.24
CA ASP A 227 -4.56 4.73 4.72
C ASP A 227 -5.59 5.33 3.74
N LEU A 228 -5.75 6.65 3.73
CA LEU A 228 -6.71 7.35 2.87
C LEU A 228 -6.55 7.04 1.37
N VAL A 229 -5.33 6.71 0.92
CA VAL A 229 -5.10 6.32 -0.48
C VAL A 229 -5.80 5.02 -0.87
N GLU A 230 -6.09 4.14 0.09
CA GLU A 230 -6.77 2.87 -0.14
C GLU A 230 -8.31 2.97 -0.06
N LEU A 231 -8.87 4.15 0.22
CA LEU A 231 -10.31 4.40 0.08
C LEU A 231 -10.82 4.00 -1.32
N ARG A 232 -9.95 4.10 -2.33
CA ARG A 232 -10.23 3.65 -3.69
C ARG A 232 -10.77 2.22 -3.75
N LEU A 233 -10.35 1.32 -2.85
CA LEU A 233 -10.80 -0.07 -2.82
C LEU A 233 -12.30 -0.14 -2.52
N SER A 234 -12.75 0.48 -1.43
CA SER A 234 -14.18 0.54 -1.10
C SER A 234 -15.00 1.28 -2.16
N HIS A 235 -14.50 2.41 -2.67
CA HIS A 235 -15.20 3.16 -3.72
C HIS A 235 -15.36 2.34 -5.03
N THR A 236 -14.30 1.63 -5.43
CA THR A 236 -14.33 0.78 -6.62
C THR A 236 -15.26 -0.42 -6.40
N ALA A 237 -15.22 -1.03 -5.22
CA ALA A 237 -16.10 -2.14 -4.85
C ALA A 237 -17.57 -1.71 -4.89
N GLN A 238 -17.91 -0.57 -4.31
CA GLN A 238 -19.25 0.02 -4.36
C GLN A 238 -19.74 0.22 -5.79
N SER A 239 -18.87 0.71 -6.68
CA SER A 239 -19.22 0.90 -8.09
C SER A 239 -19.52 -0.43 -8.82
N ARG A 240 -18.97 -1.55 -8.33
CA ARG A 240 -19.16 -2.89 -8.91
C ARG A 240 -20.33 -3.65 -8.30
N THR A 241 -20.54 -3.55 -6.99
CA THR A 241 -21.50 -4.37 -6.23
C THR A 241 -22.74 -3.59 -5.80
N GLY A 242 -22.69 -2.25 -5.83
CA GLY A 242 -23.69 -1.38 -5.23
C GLY A 242 -23.60 -1.27 -3.71
N VAL A 243 -22.69 -2.01 -3.06
CA VAL A 243 -22.52 -2.04 -1.60
C VAL A 243 -21.37 -1.14 -1.19
N GLN A 244 -21.64 -0.15 -0.36
CA GLN A 244 -20.60 0.70 0.22
C GLN A 244 -20.06 0.06 1.50
N ILE A 245 -18.75 -0.18 1.57
CA ILE A 245 -18.09 -0.55 2.83
C ILE A 245 -17.60 0.73 3.50
N PRO A 246 -18.06 1.04 4.71
CA PRO A 246 -17.56 2.20 5.44
C PRO A 246 -16.05 2.08 5.69
N MET A 247 -15.32 3.19 5.63
CA MET A 247 -13.87 3.22 5.86
C MET A 247 -13.51 4.27 6.91
N GLN A 248 -12.65 3.87 7.85
CA GLN A 248 -11.90 4.76 8.73
C GLN A 248 -10.51 4.98 8.13
N CYS A 249 -10.29 6.14 7.53
CA CYS A 249 -9.09 6.45 6.76
C CYS A 249 -8.11 7.33 7.54
N LEU A 250 -6.87 6.86 7.71
CA LEU A 250 -5.78 7.65 8.26
C LEU A 250 -5.25 8.66 7.22
N ILE A 251 -4.96 9.86 7.69
CA ILE A 251 -4.21 10.90 6.98
C ILE A 251 -2.98 11.21 7.83
N MET A 252 -1.80 10.93 7.30
CA MET A 252 -0.54 11.14 8.03
C MET A 252 0.07 12.50 7.73
N ASP A 253 0.57 13.20 8.76
CA ASP A 253 1.59 14.24 8.61
C ASP A 253 2.95 13.60 8.39
N ALA A 254 3.08 12.97 7.23
CA ALA A 254 4.29 12.44 6.66
C ALA A 254 4.11 12.48 5.14
N THR A 255 5.21 12.58 4.40
CA THR A 255 5.18 12.38 2.96
C THR A 255 4.56 11.01 2.69
N ASN A 256 3.57 10.97 1.77
CA ASN A 256 2.89 9.73 1.42
C ASN A 256 3.94 8.66 1.03
N PRO A 257 3.80 7.40 1.49
CA PRO A 257 4.79 6.34 1.27
C PRO A 257 5.12 6.11 -0.20
N TYR A 258 4.22 6.45 -1.12
CA TYR A 258 4.42 6.30 -2.55
C TYR A 258 5.12 7.49 -3.22
N THR A 259 5.44 8.53 -2.45
CA THR A 259 6.01 9.78 -2.94
C THR A 259 7.37 10.14 -2.32
N ASP A 260 7.70 9.62 -1.14
CA ASP A 260 9.04 9.83 -0.55
C ASP A 260 10.09 8.93 -1.22
N LYS A 261 10.69 9.44 -2.30
CA LYS A 261 11.74 8.73 -3.04
C LYS A 261 13.12 8.86 -2.40
N THR A 262 13.22 9.41 -1.18
CA THR A 262 14.51 9.64 -0.50
C THR A 262 15.07 8.33 0.03
N LEU A 263 16.30 8.00 -0.35
CA LEU A 263 17.05 6.87 0.20
C LEU A 263 17.97 7.37 1.31
N ARG A 264 17.69 6.99 2.56
CA ARG A 264 18.51 7.36 3.73
C ARG A 264 19.47 6.24 4.08
N GLN A 265 20.71 6.61 4.39
CA GLN A 265 21.77 5.64 4.68
C GLN A 265 21.35 4.70 5.84
N GLY A 266 21.50 3.39 5.64
CA GLY A 266 21.13 2.37 6.64
C GLY A 266 19.69 1.87 6.57
N GLU A 267 18.84 2.43 5.71
CA GLU A 267 17.44 1.99 5.55
C GLU A 267 17.21 1.08 4.32
N PHE A 268 18.25 0.84 3.51
CA PHE A 268 18.13 0.10 2.25
C PHE A 268 19.33 -0.80 1.97
N GLU A 269 19.05 -1.87 1.23
CA GLU A 269 20.03 -2.72 0.55
C GLU A 269 20.04 -2.36 -0.95
N SER A 270 21.18 -2.57 -1.61
CA SER A 270 21.33 -2.39 -3.06
C SER A 270 21.69 -3.71 -3.72
N ILE A 271 20.89 -4.15 -4.68
CA ILE A 271 21.12 -5.31 -5.52
C ILE A 271 21.76 -4.82 -6.83
N ASN A 272 22.93 -5.35 -7.18
CA ASN A 272 23.61 -5.03 -8.44
C ASN A 272 23.06 -5.91 -9.56
N LEU A 273 22.92 -5.36 -10.77
CA LEU A 273 22.54 -6.10 -11.98
C LEU A 273 23.67 -6.12 -13.01
#